data_AF-A0A5A7NXZ4-F1
#
_entry.id   AF-A0A5A7NXZ4-F1
#
_cell.length_a   1.000
_cell.length_b   1.000
_cell.length_c   1.000
_cell.angle_alpha   90.00
_cell.angle_beta   90.00
_cell.angle_gamma   90.00
#
_symmetry.space_group_name_H-M   'P 1'
#
loop_
_entity.id
_entity.type
_entity.pdbx_description
1 polymer ?
#
loop_
_entity_poly.entity_id
_entity_poly.type
_entity_poly.pdbx_seq_one_letter_code
_entity_poly.pdbx_strand_id
1 'polypeptide(L)'
;MESLLMPSSSYALSLSKPSFPTFQTPFSRPLSQKNSSRKNRQRVHGSTKVGSFLDIKPMPKPKPLDFDLPLFNPSDKTHFDVIVIGTGPAGLRLADLISRHGINICCVDPSPLSTWPNNYGVWVDEFETLGLGDCLDKTWPTASIIIDDRNTKHLDRPYGRVDRKAMKTRFLSSCAANGVYFHATKAWKVEHSEFESLVSCVDGSELRASLVVDASGCSTNFVEYDKPRNPGFQIAHGILAEVDWYPFDANEMLLMDWRDSHLENEPDRNYAPKIRNSRLFSTRCRSTPT
;
A
#
# COMPACT_ATOMS: atom_id res chain seq x y z
N MET A 1 -5.04 3.82 -68.98
CA MET A 1 -6.31 3.31 -68.40
C MET A 1 -6.36 3.78 -66.97
N GLU A 2 -6.98 4.94 -66.76
CA GLU A 2 -7.51 5.37 -65.46
C GLU A 2 -8.73 4.52 -65.10
N SER A 3 -8.85 4.15 -63.83
CA SER A 3 -10.13 3.98 -63.11
C SER A 3 -9.76 3.84 -61.62
N LEU A 4 -9.90 4.91 -60.83
CA LEU A 4 -11.09 5.28 -60.04
C LEU A 4 -11.46 4.22 -58.98
N LEU A 5 -10.99 4.40 -57.75
CA LEU A 5 -11.71 3.98 -56.54
C LEU A 5 -11.62 5.08 -55.48
N MET A 6 -12.80 5.57 -55.11
CA MET A 6 -13.12 6.62 -54.15
C MET A 6 -12.95 6.16 -52.68
N PRO A 7 -12.84 7.09 -51.71
CA PRO A 7 -12.60 6.77 -50.31
C PRO A 7 -13.89 6.36 -49.57
N SER A 8 -13.78 5.38 -48.69
CA SER A 8 -14.86 4.84 -47.87
C SER A 8 -15.27 5.80 -46.74
N SER A 9 -16.57 6.03 -46.68
CA SER A 9 -17.32 6.91 -45.77
C SER A 9 -17.22 6.55 -44.28
N SER A 10 -17.10 7.59 -43.47
CA SER A 10 -17.18 7.62 -42.01
C SER A 10 -18.62 7.40 -41.52
N TYR A 11 -18.85 6.34 -40.74
CA TYR A 11 -20.10 6.14 -40.01
C TYR A 11 -20.05 6.87 -38.66
N ALA A 12 -20.77 7.98 -38.58
CA ALA A 12 -21.11 8.65 -37.33
C ALA A 12 -22.29 7.94 -36.66
N LEU A 13 -22.06 7.32 -35.50
CA LEU A 13 -23.13 6.80 -34.64
C LEU A 13 -23.72 7.93 -33.80
N SER A 14 -24.95 8.31 -34.14
CA SER A 14 -25.82 9.21 -33.38
C SER A 14 -26.22 8.57 -32.04
N LEU A 15 -25.76 9.14 -30.94
CA LEU A 15 -26.23 8.81 -29.59
C LEU A 15 -27.36 9.78 -29.21
N SER A 16 -28.59 9.30 -29.29
CA SER A 16 -29.78 9.97 -28.77
C SER A 16 -29.73 10.09 -27.24
N LYS A 17 -29.93 11.31 -26.72
CA LYS A 17 -30.04 11.61 -25.29
C LYS A 17 -31.23 10.88 -24.65
N PRO A 18 -31.08 10.21 -23.50
CA PRO A 18 -32.22 9.77 -22.73
C PRO A 18 -32.86 10.94 -21.98
N SER A 19 -34.18 11.07 -22.13
CA SER A 19 -35.07 11.98 -21.42
C SER A 19 -35.28 11.50 -19.98
N PHE A 20 -35.10 12.40 -19.00
CA PHE A 20 -35.45 12.16 -17.60
C PHE A 20 -36.93 12.49 -17.37
N PRO A 21 -37.74 11.61 -16.76
CA PRO A 21 -39.09 11.97 -16.35
C PRO A 21 -39.07 12.78 -15.05
N THR A 22 -39.69 13.95 -15.11
CA THR A 22 -39.99 14.84 -13.99
C THR A 22 -41.00 14.18 -13.06
N PHE A 23 -40.60 13.81 -11.84
CA PHE A 23 -41.55 13.38 -10.82
C PHE A 23 -42.10 14.60 -10.07
N GLN A 24 -43.39 14.87 -10.30
CA GLN A 24 -44.21 15.80 -9.53
C GLN A 24 -44.52 15.20 -8.16
N THR A 25 -44.36 15.98 -7.09
CA THR A 25 -44.87 15.66 -5.76
C THR A 25 -46.33 16.11 -5.63
N PRO A 26 -47.19 15.24 -5.10
CA PRO A 26 -48.37 15.74 -4.41
C PRO A 26 -48.50 15.16 -3.00
N PHE A 27 -49.07 15.99 -2.13
CA PHE A 27 -49.70 15.70 -0.84
C PHE A 27 -48.93 15.96 0.46
N SER A 28 -49.48 16.96 1.14
CA SER A 28 -49.31 17.45 2.49
C SER A 28 -49.86 16.50 3.57
N ARG A 29 -49.06 16.31 4.65
CA ARG A 29 -49.40 16.15 6.10
C ARG A 29 -50.42 15.05 6.55
N PRO A 30 -50.30 14.47 7.77
CA PRO A 30 -50.13 15.20 9.03
C PRO A 30 -49.14 14.62 10.08
N LEU A 31 -48.80 15.49 11.04
CA LEU A 31 -48.08 15.15 12.27
C LEU A 31 -48.83 14.06 13.04
N SER A 32 -48.13 12.97 13.37
CA SER A 32 -48.57 12.02 14.39
C SER A 32 -47.68 12.12 15.62
N GLN A 33 -48.31 12.46 16.75
CA GLN A 33 -47.77 12.35 18.08
C GLN A 33 -47.34 10.89 18.33
N LYS A 34 -46.12 10.66 18.82
CA LYS A 34 -45.75 9.38 19.43
C LYS A 34 -45.45 9.57 20.90
N ASN A 35 -46.33 8.95 21.68
CA ASN A 35 -46.28 8.79 23.12
C ASN A 35 -44.96 8.18 23.60
N SER A 36 -44.49 8.68 24.73
CA SER A 36 -43.36 8.16 25.48
C SER A 36 -43.68 6.76 26.02
N SER A 37 -42.95 5.75 25.55
CA SER A 37 -42.90 4.44 26.20
C SER A 37 -41.51 4.28 26.84
N ARG A 38 -41.51 4.24 28.17
CA ARG A 38 -40.35 3.93 29.02
C ARG A 38 -39.80 2.56 28.62
N LYS A 39 -38.58 2.51 28.08
CA LYS A 39 -37.76 1.28 28.09
C LYS A 39 -36.55 1.48 28.99
N ASN A 40 -36.43 0.55 29.92
CA ASN A 40 -35.47 0.48 31.00
C ASN A 40 -34.04 0.41 30.44
N ARG A 41 -33.25 1.49 30.54
CA ARG A 41 -31.81 1.47 30.23
C ARG A 41 -31.07 0.93 31.45
N GLN A 42 -30.66 -0.34 31.40
CA GLN A 42 -29.61 -0.83 32.28
C GLN A 42 -28.32 -0.08 31.94
N ARG A 43 -27.91 0.78 32.86
CA ARG A 43 -26.78 1.69 32.74
C ARG A 43 -25.52 0.93 33.12
N VAL A 44 -24.86 0.28 32.16
CA VAL A 44 -23.53 -0.30 32.36
C VAL A 44 -22.59 0.86 32.71
N HIS A 45 -22.16 0.92 33.97
CA HIS A 45 -21.13 1.86 34.43
C HIS A 45 -19.77 1.37 33.91
N GLY A 46 -19.41 1.80 32.71
CA GLY A 46 -18.04 1.73 32.21
C GLY A 46 -17.20 2.83 32.86
N SER A 47 -16.11 2.43 33.53
CA SER A 47 -15.09 3.32 34.10
C SER A 47 -14.65 4.40 33.10
N THR A 48 -14.75 5.66 33.50
CA THR A 48 -14.44 6.88 32.71
C THR A 48 -12.95 7.19 32.60
N LYS A 49 -12.11 6.17 32.39
CA LYS A 49 -10.68 6.36 32.09
C LYS A 49 -10.31 5.71 30.77
N VAL A 50 -10.98 6.13 29.70
CA VAL A 50 -10.47 5.90 28.34
C VAL A 50 -9.55 7.09 28.07
N GLY A 51 -8.23 6.86 28.09
CA GLY A 51 -7.26 7.86 27.64
C GLY A 51 -7.60 8.31 26.21
N SER A 52 -7.32 9.56 25.86
CA SER A 52 -7.60 10.05 24.52
C SER A 52 -6.81 9.21 23.51
N PHE A 53 -7.38 8.92 22.33
CA PHE A 53 -6.64 8.31 21.22
C PHE A 53 -5.39 9.13 20.84
N LEU A 54 -5.39 10.43 21.17
CA LEU A 54 -4.26 11.33 20.97
C LEU A 54 -3.08 11.07 21.93
N ASP A 55 -3.30 10.29 23.00
CA ASP A 55 -2.28 9.95 23.99
C ASP A 55 -1.51 8.66 23.62
N ILE A 56 -1.78 8.06 22.46
CA ILE A 56 -1.04 6.89 21.97
C ILE A 56 0.42 7.31 21.74
N LYS A 57 1.32 6.79 22.59
CA LYS A 57 2.75 6.98 22.43
C LYS A 57 3.21 6.29 21.13
N PRO A 58 3.87 7.01 20.21
CA PRO A 58 4.43 6.40 19.01
C PRO A 58 5.37 5.25 19.39
N MET A 59 5.27 4.12 18.69
CA MET A 59 6.30 3.10 18.81
C MET A 59 7.66 3.70 18.42
N PRO A 60 8.77 3.24 19.05
CA PRO A 60 10.10 3.67 18.68
C PRO A 60 10.32 3.53 17.17
N LYS A 61 11.01 4.49 16.56
CA LYS A 61 11.42 4.37 15.15
C LYS A 61 12.15 3.03 14.98
N PRO A 62 11.80 2.22 13.98
CA PRO A 62 12.49 0.96 13.78
C PRO A 62 13.98 1.24 13.56
N LYS A 63 14.83 0.45 14.21
CA LYS A 63 16.27 0.52 13.99
C LYS A 63 16.58 0.02 12.57
N PRO A 64 17.61 0.57 11.90
CA PRO A 64 18.14 -0.02 10.67
C PRO A 64 18.44 -1.51 10.86
N LEU A 65 18.38 -2.26 9.76
CA LEU A 65 18.83 -3.64 9.76
C LEU A 65 20.33 -3.70 10.04
N ASP A 66 20.72 -4.64 10.89
CA ASP A 66 22.12 -4.99 11.13
C ASP A 66 22.52 -6.01 10.06
N PHE A 67 23.12 -5.52 8.98
CA PHE A 67 23.48 -6.32 7.81
C PHE A 67 24.65 -5.66 7.07
N ASP A 68 25.66 -6.44 6.70
CA ASP A 68 26.81 -5.96 5.95
C ASP A 68 26.51 -5.98 4.45
N LEU A 69 26.43 -4.80 3.83
CA LEU A 69 26.10 -4.67 2.40
C LEU A 69 27.38 -4.58 1.58
N PRO A 70 27.46 -5.27 0.42
CA PRO A 70 28.50 -5.02 -0.57
C PRO A 70 28.35 -3.61 -1.13
N LEU A 71 29.05 -2.64 -0.55
CA LEU A 71 28.96 -1.24 -0.97
C LEU A 71 29.75 -1.02 -2.27
N PHE A 72 29.13 -0.33 -3.22
CA PHE A 72 29.79 0.15 -4.42
C PHE A 72 30.80 1.24 -4.05
N ASN A 73 32.01 1.16 -4.60
CA ASN A 73 32.99 2.24 -4.52
C ASN A 73 32.86 3.15 -5.76
N PRO A 74 32.49 4.42 -5.60
CA PRO A 74 32.34 5.36 -6.73
C PRO A 74 33.61 5.57 -7.57
N SER A 75 34.79 5.19 -7.06
CA SER A 75 36.04 5.24 -7.83
C SER A 75 36.12 4.15 -8.89
N ASP A 76 35.33 3.08 -8.75
CA ASP A 76 35.29 1.97 -9.67
C ASP A 76 34.50 2.38 -10.91
N LYS A 77 35.13 2.32 -12.08
CA LYS A 77 34.48 2.61 -13.37
C LYS A 77 33.72 1.38 -13.90
N THR A 78 32.94 0.77 -13.04
CA THR A 78 32.17 -0.44 -13.36
C THR A 78 30.96 -0.07 -14.21
N HIS A 79 30.78 -0.80 -15.31
CA HIS A 79 29.55 -0.77 -16.08
C HIS A 79 28.63 -1.89 -15.58
N PHE A 80 27.42 -1.54 -15.15
CA PHE A 80 26.42 -2.50 -14.68
C PHE A 80 25.53 -2.96 -15.83
N ASP A 81 25.00 -4.18 -15.75
CA ASP A 81 23.95 -4.59 -16.67
C ASP A 81 22.64 -3.87 -16.30
N VAL A 82 22.36 -3.78 -15.00
CA VAL A 82 21.15 -3.14 -14.47
C VAL A 82 21.46 -2.27 -13.25
N ILE A 83 20.99 -1.03 -13.25
CA ILE A 83 20.88 -0.21 -12.03
C ILE A 83 19.43 -0.21 -11.57
N VAL A 84 19.20 -0.56 -10.30
CA VAL A 84 17.87 -0.51 -9.67
C VAL A 84 17.83 0.67 -8.71
N ILE A 85 17.02 1.68 -9.00
CA ILE A 85 16.85 2.85 -8.13
C ILE A 85 15.76 2.52 -7.11
N GLY A 86 16.14 2.44 -5.83
CA GLY A 86 15.24 2.15 -4.71
C GLY A 86 15.33 0.71 -4.21
N THR A 87 15.47 0.57 -2.89
CA THR A 87 15.51 -0.72 -2.16
C THR A 87 14.19 -1.04 -1.44
N GLY A 88 13.08 -0.58 -2.03
CA GLY A 88 11.73 -1.01 -1.65
C GLY A 88 11.48 -2.49 -1.96
N PRO A 89 10.28 -3.03 -1.65
CA PRO A 89 9.94 -4.42 -1.96
C PRO A 89 10.10 -4.75 -3.45
N ALA A 90 9.69 -3.85 -4.34
CA ALA A 90 9.80 -4.05 -5.78
C ALA A 90 11.27 -4.12 -6.24
N GLY A 91 12.09 -3.13 -5.86
CA GLY A 91 13.49 -3.07 -6.28
C GLY A 91 14.33 -4.22 -5.73
N LEU A 92 14.19 -4.55 -4.44
CA LEU A 92 14.92 -5.68 -3.85
C LEU A 92 14.45 -7.03 -4.38
N ARG A 93 13.15 -7.21 -4.64
CA ARG A 93 12.66 -8.47 -5.24
C ARG A 93 13.17 -8.62 -6.68
N LEU A 94 13.18 -7.54 -7.46
CA LEU A 94 13.76 -7.58 -8.79
C LEU A 94 15.24 -8.00 -8.71
N ALA A 95 16.06 -7.26 -7.97
CA ALA A 95 17.48 -7.56 -7.81
C ALA A 95 17.74 -8.99 -7.30
N ASP A 96 16.96 -9.48 -6.33
CA ASP A 96 17.01 -10.87 -5.82
C ASP A 96 16.78 -11.89 -6.95
N LEU A 97 15.78 -11.69 -7.78
CA LEU A 97 15.46 -12.61 -8.86
C LEU A 97 16.51 -12.59 -9.98
N ILE A 98 16.88 -11.40 -10.45
CA ILE A 98 17.75 -11.26 -11.63
C ILE A 98 19.23 -11.54 -11.31
N SER A 99 19.67 -11.31 -10.07
CA SER A 99 21.06 -11.60 -9.64
C SER A 99 21.41 -13.08 -9.72
N ARG A 100 20.42 -13.98 -9.58
CA ARG A 100 20.61 -15.44 -9.72
C ARG A 100 21.01 -15.88 -11.13
N HIS A 101 20.86 -14.99 -12.11
CA HIS A 101 21.24 -15.23 -13.50
C HIS A 101 22.61 -14.65 -13.86
N GLY A 102 23.40 -14.23 -12.87
CA GLY A 102 24.75 -13.69 -13.08
C GLY A 102 24.78 -12.27 -13.68
N ILE A 103 23.65 -11.55 -13.58
CA ILE A 103 23.52 -10.17 -14.05
C ILE A 103 24.21 -9.23 -13.06
N ASN A 104 25.10 -8.36 -13.55
CA ASN A 104 25.82 -7.39 -12.73
C ASN A 104 24.90 -6.21 -12.36
N ILE A 105 24.58 -6.08 -11.08
CA ILE A 105 23.53 -5.16 -10.60
C ILE A 105 24.08 -4.22 -9.53
N CYS A 106 23.66 -2.96 -9.59
CA CYS A 106 23.80 -2.01 -8.49
C CYS A 106 22.45 -1.46 -8.06
N CYS A 107 22.12 -1.60 -6.77
CA CYS A 107 20.96 -0.95 -6.16
C CYS A 107 21.37 0.43 -5.61
N VAL A 108 20.66 1.49 -6.02
CA VAL A 108 20.91 2.87 -5.55
C VAL A 108 19.78 3.29 -4.62
N ASP A 109 20.06 3.57 -3.35
CA ASP A 109 19.08 4.01 -2.38
C ASP A 109 19.73 4.85 -1.28
N PRO A 110 19.13 5.96 -0.81
CA PRO A 110 19.74 6.79 0.24
C PRO A 110 19.89 6.08 1.59
N SER A 111 19.16 5.00 1.83
CA SER A 111 19.10 4.28 3.10
C SER A 111 18.73 2.81 2.89
N PRO A 112 19.61 2.00 2.25
CA PRO A 112 19.30 0.62 1.86
C PRO A 112 18.98 -0.29 3.06
N LEU A 113 19.48 0.03 4.25
CA LEU A 113 19.23 -0.73 5.49
C LEU A 113 18.03 -0.24 6.31
N SER A 114 17.41 0.89 5.94
CA SER A 114 16.23 1.40 6.64
C SER A 114 15.05 0.46 6.51
N THR A 115 14.26 0.29 7.57
CA THR A 115 13.05 -0.54 7.51
C THR A 115 12.02 0.06 6.55
N TRP A 116 11.30 -0.78 5.81
CA TRP A 116 10.18 -0.32 5.00
C TRP A 116 9.05 0.21 5.88
N PRO A 117 8.56 1.44 5.68
CA PRO A 117 7.59 2.05 6.60
C PRO A 117 6.17 1.46 6.47
N ASN A 118 5.80 1.00 5.27
CA ASN A 118 4.42 0.57 4.98
C ASN A 118 4.19 -0.85 5.47
N ASN A 119 3.04 -1.12 6.09
CA ASN A 119 2.59 -2.49 6.39
C ASN A 119 1.98 -3.12 5.14
N TYR A 120 2.17 -4.43 4.98
CA TYR A 120 1.64 -5.19 3.84
C TYR A 120 0.78 -6.35 4.33
N GLY A 121 -0.38 -6.48 3.71
CA GLY A 121 -1.24 -7.65 3.81
C GLY A 121 -1.33 -8.34 2.46
N VAL A 122 -1.38 -9.66 2.46
CA VAL A 122 -1.33 -10.49 1.25
C VAL A 122 -2.29 -11.67 1.38
N TRP A 123 -2.75 -12.19 0.24
CA TRP A 123 -3.37 -13.52 0.21
C TRP A 123 -2.27 -14.57 0.40
N VAL A 124 -2.47 -15.50 1.33
CA VAL A 124 -1.41 -16.43 1.73
C VAL A 124 -0.99 -17.30 0.55
N ASP A 125 -1.96 -17.81 -0.22
CA ASP A 125 -1.72 -18.68 -1.37
C ASP A 125 -0.88 -17.98 -2.45
N GLU A 126 -1.17 -16.71 -2.76
CA GLU A 126 -0.36 -15.93 -3.71
C GLU A 126 1.07 -15.77 -3.20
N PHE A 127 1.25 -15.51 -1.91
CA PHE A 127 2.58 -15.31 -1.33
C PHE A 127 3.39 -16.61 -1.26
N GLU A 128 2.72 -17.74 -1.02
CA GLU A 128 3.31 -19.08 -1.08
C GLU A 128 3.78 -19.44 -2.49
N THR A 129 3.03 -19.07 -3.55
CA THR A 129 3.48 -19.30 -4.94
C THR A 129 4.75 -18.54 -5.29
N LEU A 130 5.05 -17.44 -4.59
CA LEU A 130 6.30 -16.69 -4.72
C LEU A 130 7.45 -17.27 -3.88
N GLY A 131 7.17 -18.32 -3.11
CA GLY A 131 8.09 -18.95 -2.16
C GLY A 131 8.37 -18.08 -0.94
N LEU A 132 7.46 -17.17 -0.56
CA LEU A 132 7.65 -16.18 0.51
C LEU A 132 6.81 -16.48 1.77
N GLY A 133 6.23 -17.67 1.90
CA GLY A 133 5.36 -18.01 3.04
C GLY A 133 6.05 -17.87 4.42
N ASP A 134 7.36 -18.12 4.49
CA ASP A 134 8.22 -17.92 5.66
C ASP A 134 8.41 -16.43 6.05
N CYS A 135 7.99 -15.50 5.20
CA CYS A 135 8.05 -14.06 5.47
C CYS A 135 6.71 -13.50 6.00
N LEU A 136 5.80 -14.35 6.51
CA LEU A 136 4.55 -13.94 7.15
C LEU A 136 4.71 -14.01 8.69
N ASP A 137 4.37 -12.93 9.41
CA ASP A 137 4.42 -12.93 10.89
C ASP A 137 3.09 -13.33 11.54
N LYS A 138 1.98 -13.18 10.82
CA LYS A 138 0.64 -13.52 11.26
C LYS A 138 -0.22 -13.90 10.08
N THR A 139 -0.97 -14.97 10.22
CA THR A 139 -1.98 -15.40 9.26
C THR A 139 -3.34 -15.55 9.95
N TRP A 140 -4.38 -15.43 9.14
CA TRP A 140 -5.76 -15.71 9.49
C TRP A 140 -6.34 -16.65 8.43
N PRO A 141 -7.07 -17.72 8.83
CA PRO A 141 -7.69 -18.64 7.89
C PRO A 141 -8.73 -17.98 6.98
N THR A 142 -9.40 -16.93 7.47
CA THR A 142 -10.42 -16.20 6.71
C THR A 142 -10.24 -14.69 6.85
N ALA A 143 -10.89 -13.94 5.95
CA ALA A 143 -11.00 -12.49 6.05
C ALA A 143 -12.47 -12.05 6.00
N SER A 144 -12.82 -10.99 6.71
CA SER A 144 -14.15 -10.38 6.64
C SER A 144 -14.14 -8.95 6.12
N ILE A 145 -15.26 -8.59 5.53
CA ILE A 145 -15.58 -7.25 5.05
C ILE A 145 -16.92 -6.85 5.63
N ILE A 146 -16.97 -5.79 6.42
CA ILE A 146 -18.21 -5.23 6.94
C ILE A 146 -18.63 -4.08 6.04
N ILE A 147 -19.80 -4.20 5.39
CA ILE A 147 -20.32 -3.20 4.47
C ILE A 147 -21.18 -2.17 5.22
N ASP A 148 -22.01 -2.63 6.15
CA ASP A 148 -22.82 -1.83 7.06
C ASP A 148 -23.17 -2.64 8.32
N ASP A 149 -23.98 -2.07 9.22
CA ASP A 149 -24.36 -2.71 10.51
C ASP A 149 -25.10 -4.05 10.36
N ARG A 150 -25.59 -4.38 9.15
CA ARG A 150 -26.38 -5.60 8.87
C ARG A 150 -25.68 -6.54 7.91
N ASN A 151 -24.73 -6.04 7.12
CA ASN A 151 -24.11 -6.76 6.02
C ASN A 151 -22.62 -6.99 6.28
N THR A 152 -22.27 -8.22 6.64
CA THR A 152 -20.89 -8.70 6.70
C THR A 152 -20.69 -9.78 5.64
N LYS A 153 -19.59 -9.69 4.90
CA LYS A 153 -19.14 -10.71 3.94
C LYS A 153 -17.90 -11.40 4.48
N HIS A 154 -17.95 -12.72 4.51
CA HIS A 154 -16.79 -13.55 4.83
C HIS A 154 -16.15 -14.05 3.54
N LEU A 155 -14.83 -13.96 3.50
CA LEU A 155 -13.98 -14.46 2.43
C LEU A 155 -13.30 -15.70 2.98
N ASP A 156 -13.65 -16.85 2.42
CA ASP A 156 -13.03 -18.14 2.73
C ASP A 156 -11.67 -18.27 2.01
N ARG A 157 -10.79 -17.30 2.29
CA ARG A 157 -9.44 -17.22 1.73
C ARG A 157 -8.48 -16.73 2.82
N PRO A 158 -7.41 -17.49 3.12
CA PRO A 158 -6.44 -17.07 4.12
C PRO A 158 -5.74 -15.76 3.77
N TYR A 159 -5.60 -14.91 4.77
CA TYR A 159 -4.92 -13.63 4.67
C TYR A 159 -3.70 -13.60 5.60
N GLY A 160 -2.63 -12.94 5.16
CA GLY A 160 -1.36 -12.88 5.86
C GLY A 160 -0.88 -11.45 6.03
N ARG A 161 -0.25 -11.17 7.16
CA ARG A 161 0.55 -9.96 7.38
C ARG A 161 2.01 -10.31 7.15
N VAL A 162 2.68 -9.46 6.36
CA VAL A 162 4.08 -9.66 5.99
C VAL A 162 4.99 -9.21 7.13
N ASP A 163 5.92 -10.08 7.52
CA ASP A 163 7.10 -9.70 8.29
C ASP A 163 8.04 -8.91 7.38
N ARG A 164 7.95 -7.58 7.46
CA ARG A 164 8.77 -6.66 6.68
C ARG A 164 10.26 -6.84 6.93
N LYS A 165 10.64 -7.18 8.17
CA LYS A 165 12.02 -7.36 8.56
C LYS A 165 12.56 -8.65 7.97
N ALA A 166 11.84 -9.76 8.12
CA ALA A 166 12.23 -11.04 7.56
C ALA A 166 12.32 -10.98 6.03
N MET A 167 11.29 -10.41 5.36
CA MET A 167 11.27 -10.27 3.91
C MET A 167 12.43 -9.42 3.39
N LYS A 168 12.68 -8.26 3.99
CA LYS A 168 13.80 -7.39 3.57
C LYS A 168 15.14 -8.07 3.79
N THR A 169 15.34 -8.70 4.96
CA THR A 169 16.58 -9.41 5.30
C THR A 169 16.84 -10.54 4.32
N ARG A 170 15.82 -11.31 3.96
CA ARG A 170 15.92 -12.39 2.98
C ARG A 170 16.36 -11.88 1.61
N PHE A 171 15.75 -10.81 1.09
CA PHE A 171 16.15 -10.25 -0.20
C PHE A 171 17.57 -9.69 -0.16
N LEU A 172 17.94 -8.93 0.88
CA LEU A 172 19.31 -8.42 1.02
C LEU A 172 20.33 -9.56 1.11
N SER A 173 20.04 -10.63 1.84
CA SER A 173 20.90 -11.81 1.96
C SER A 173 21.13 -12.49 0.61
N SER A 174 20.06 -12.67 -0.16
CA SER A 174 20.13 -13.26 -1.50
C SER A 174 20.91 -12.36 -2.47
N CYS A 175 20.61 -11.06 -2.49
CA CYS A 175 21.33 -10.07 -3.29
C CYS A 175 22.84 -10.06 -2.98
N ALA A 176 23.21 -10.02 -1.70
CA ALA A 176 24.61 -10.03 -1.29
C ALA A 176 25.33 -11.33 -1.68
N ALA A 177 24.66 -12.49 -1.49
CA ALA A 177 25.21 -13.79 -1.89
C ALA A 177 25.42 -13.91 -3.41
N ASN A 178 24.61 -13.23 -4.22
CA ASN A 178 24.70 -13.20 -5.67
C ASN A 178 25.53 -12.02 -6.22
N GLY A 179 26.25 -11.29 -5.37
CA GLY A 179 27.18 -10.23 -5.80
C GLY A 179 26.53 -8.92 -6.22
N VAL A 180 25.31 -8.63 -5.77
CA VAL A 180 24.67 -7.32 -6.00
C VAL A 180 25.37 -6.24 -5.17
N TYR A 181 25.72 -5.14 -5.83
CA TYR A 181 26.26 -3.95 -5.17
C TYR A 181 25.17 -3.02 -4.67
N PHE A 182 25.47 -2.28 -3.61
CA PHE A 182 24.60 -1.26 -3.05
C PHE A 182 25.32 0.08 -3.02
N HIS A 183 24.65 1.13 -3.47
CA HIS A 183 25.15 2.50 -3.38
C HIS A 183 24.22 3.36 -2.52
N ALA A 184 24.74 3.80 -1.37
CA ALA A 184 24.00 4.49 -0.33
C ALA A 184 23.83 6.00 -0.64
N THR A 185 23.20 6.31 -1.76
CA THR A 185 23.02 7.69 -2.25
C THR A 185 21.66 7.86 -2.92
N LYS A 186 21.31 9.11 -3.23
CA LYS A 186 20.10 9.44 -3.97
C LYS A 186 20.44 9.68 -5.44
N ALA A 187 19.91 8.85 -6.33
CA ALA A 187 19.85 9.19 -7.76
C ALA A 187 18.94 10.41 -7.95
N TRP A 188 19.35 11.36 -8.79
CA TRP A 188 18.55 12.57 -9.07
C TRP A 188 18.37 12.83 -10.56
N LYS A 189 19.18 12.21 -11.43
CA LYS A 189 19.07 12.31 -12.88
C LYS A 189 19.37 10.97 -13.54
N VAL A 190 18.65 10.65 -14.60
CA VAL A 190 18.95 9.53 -15.50
C VAL A 190 19.00 10.09 -16.91
N GLU A 191 20.10 9.83 -17.62
CA GLU A 191 20.27 10.21 -19.02
C GLU A 191 20.47 8.97 -19.87
N HIS A 192 19.69 8.85 -20.94
CA HIS A 192 19.74 7.71 -21.85
C HIS A 192 20.49 8.07 -23.12
N SER A 193 21.37 7.17 -23.55
CA SER A 193 22.03 7.19 -24.87
C SER A 193 21.67 5.91 -25.63
N GLU A 194 22.19 5.75 -26.85
CA GLU A 194 21.89 4.60 -27.71
C GLU A 194 22.25 3.25 -27.07
N PHE A 195 23.34 3.19 -26.29
CA PHE A 195 23.88 1.92 -25.76
C PHE A 195 24.04 1.88 -24.23
N GLU A 196 23.94 3.02 -23.56
CA GLU A 196 24.11 3.12 -22.11
C GLU A 196 23.18 4.17 -21.50
N SER A 197 22.92 4.01 -20.21
CA SER A 197 22.24 4.99 -19.36
C SER A 197 23.19 5.45 -18.26
N LEU A 198 23.21 6.76 -18.01
CA LEU A 198 23.99 7.39 -16.95
C LEU A 198 23.05 7.79 -15.79
N VAL A 199 23.36 7.33 -14.59
CA VAL A 199 22.63 7.68 -13.36
C VAL A 199 23.51 8.61 -12.52
N SER A 200 23.10 9.87 -12.40
CA SER A 200 23.78 10.86 -11.57
C SER A 200 23.20 10.87 -10.16
N CYS A 201 24.09 10.86 -9.17
CA CYS A 201 23.74 10.80 -7.76
C CYS A 201 24.11 12.09 -7.01
N VAL A 202 23.47 12.32 -5.86
CA VAL A 202 23.61 13.56 -5.07
C VAL A 202 25.00 13.72 -4.47
N ASP A 203 25.72 12.62 -4.25
CA ASP A 203 27.12 12.60 -3.79
C ASP A 203 28.13 12.91 -4.91
N GLY A 204 27.66 13.22 -6.12
CA GLY A 204 28.49 13.51 -7.29
C GLY A 204 28.97 12.26 -8.05
N SER A 205 28.59 11.06 -7.60
CA SER A 205 28.91 9.84 -8.32
C SER A 205 28.05 9.67 -9.58
N GLU A 206 28.64 9.03 -10.59
CA GLU A 206 27.97 8.70 -11.84
C GLU A 206 28.11 7.20 -12.11
N LEU A 207 26.97 6.52 -12.28
CA LEU A 207 26.92 5.09 -12.54
C LEU A 207 26.41 4.84 -13.96
N ARG A 208 26.98 3.86 -14.64
CA ARG A 208 26.62 3.49 -16.02
C ARG A 208 25.96 2.12 -16.04
N ALA A 209 24.88 2.00 -16.82
CA ALA A 209 24.24 0.70 -17.04
C ALA A 209 23.57 0.57 -18.40
N SER A 210 23.38 -0.67 -18.85
CA SER A 210 22.56 -0.98 -20.03
C SER A 210 21.06 -0.76 -19.77
N LEU A 211 20.60 -0.98 -18.54
CA LEU A 211 19.21 -0.77 -18.13
C LEU A 211 19.13 -0.07 -16.77
N VAL A 212 18.21 0.88 -16.64
CA VAL A 212 17.85 1.50 -15.36
C VAL A 212 16.41 1.13 -15.05
N VAL A 213 16.19 0.57 -13.86
CA VAL A 213 14.85 0.28 -13.35
C VAL A 213 14.54 1.22 -12.19
N ASP A 214 13.55 2.06 -12.39
CA ASP A 214 13.03 2.93 -11.34
C ASP A 214 12.04 2.15 -10.45
N ALA A 215 12.50 1.83 -9.23
CA ALA A 215 11.71 1.27 -8.15
C ALA A 215 11.69 2.21 -6.92
N SER A 216 11.86 3.52 -7.13
CA SER A 216 11.96 4.53 -6.07
C SER A 216 10.62 4.88 -5.40
N GLY A 217 9.51 4.38 -5.96
CA GLY A 217 8.17 4.50 -5.40
C GLY A 217 7.40 5.73 -5.89
N CYS A 218 6.43 6.20 -5.11
CA CYS A 218 5.50 7.25 -5.52
C CYS A 218 6.13 8.64 -5.66
N SER A 219 7.34 8.84 -5.12
CA SER A 219 8.11 10.08 -5.20
C SER A 219 9.14 10.09 -6.34
N THR A 220 8.95 9.23 -7.36
CA THR A 220 9.84 9.23 -8.53
C THR A 220 9.79 10.55 -9.27
N ASN A 221 10.97 11.03 -9.67
CA ASN A 221 11.15 12.17 -10.55
C ASN A 221 11.64 11.75 -11.95
N PHE A 222 11.76 10.46 -12.23
CA PHE A 222 12.32 9.94 -13.47
C PHE A 222 11.25 9.64 -14.53
N VAL A 223 9.98 9.56 -14.12
CA VAL A 223 8.87 9.27 -15.02
C VAL A 223 8.31 10.57 -15.59
N GLU A 224 8.47 10.74 -16.90
CA GLU A 224 7.83 11.81 -17.66
C GLU A 224 6.41 11.40 -18.09
N TYR A 225 5.51 12.37 -18.15
CA TYR A 225 4.12 12.16 -18.57
C TYR A 225 3.78 13.13 -19.69
N ASP A 226 3.08 12.63 -20.71
CA ASP A 226 2.63 13.45 -21.86
C ASP A 226 1.70 14.61 -21.45
N LYS A 227 1.13 14.55 -20.25
CA LYS A 227 0.20 15.55 -19.70
C LYS A 227 0.50 15.81 -18.22
N PRO A 228 0.19 17.01 -17.71
CA PRO A 228 0.28 17.31 -16.28
C PRO A 228 -0.48 16.26 -15.46
N ARG A 229 0.23 15.60 -14.53
CA ARG A 229 -0.34 14.56 -13.68
C ARG A 229 -1.21 15.20 -12.59
N ASN A 230 -2.49 14.87 -12.56
CA ASN A 230 -3.40 15.17 -11.43
C ASN A 230 -3.84 13.85 -10.78
N PRO A 231 -3.02 13.25 -9.91
CA PRO A 231 -3.35 11.95 -9.35
C PRO A 231 -4.46 12.09 -8.29
N GLY A 232 -5.35 11.09 -8.23
CA GLY A 232 -6.19 10.91 -7.05
C GLY A 232 -5.31 10.55 -5.86
N PHE A 233 -5.51 11.21 -4.72
CA PHE A 233 -4.81 10.90 -3.49
C PHE A 233 -5.68 10.02 -2.60
N GLN A 234 -5.11 8.91 -2.16
CA GLN A 234 -5.66 8.10 -1.09
C GLN A 234 -4.64 8.07 0.04
N ILE A 235 -5.09 8.40 1.25
CA ILE A 235 -4.27 8.35 2.45
C ILE A 235 -4.81 7.23 3.33
N ALA A 236 -3.93 6.33 3.74
CA ALA A 236 -4.22 5.33 4.75
C ALA A 236 -3.28 5.56 5.93
N HIS A 237 -3.84 5.64 7.13
CA HIS A 237 -3.06 5.63 8.36
C HIS A 237 -3.32 4.32 9.10
N GLY A 238 -2.26 3.56 9.33
CA GLY A 238 -2.28 2.38 10.17
C GLY A 238 -1.65 2.67 11.52
N ILE A 239 -2.23 2.10 12.58
CA ILE A 239 -1.62 2.03 13.91
C ILE A 239 -1.39 0.57 14.27
N LEU A 240 -0.27 0.30 14.95
CA LEU A 240 -0.05 -0.95 15.65
C LEU A 240 -0.18 -0.66 17.14
N ALA A 241 -1.10 -1.32 17.82
CA ALA A 241 -1.39 -1.10 19.23
C ALA A 241 -1.47 -2.43 19.99
N GLU A 242 -0.96 -2.41 21.22
CA GLU A 242 -1.32 -3.40 22.23
C GLU A 242 -2.61 -2.93 22.91
N VAL A 243 -3.58 -3.83 23.05
CA VAL A 243 -4.86 -3.55 23.67
C VAL A 243 -5.12 -4.56 24.79
N ASP A 244 -5.69 -4.10 25.90
CA ASP A 244 -6.08 -4.98 27.02
C ASP A 244 -7.21 -5.94 26.61
N TRP A 245 -8.06 -5.49 25.69
CA TRP A 245 -9.18 -6.26 25.19
C TRP A 245 -9.44 -5.99 23.70
N TYR A 246 -9.75 -7.05 22.95
CA TYR A 246 -9.99 -6.99 21.52
C TYR A 246 -11.42 -7.46 21.21
N PRO A 247 -12.30 -6.58 20.68
CA PRO A 247 -13.71 -6.89 20.44
C PRO A 247 -13.99 -7.80 19.25
N PHE A 248 -12.99 -8.11 18.43
CA PHE A 248 -13.17 -8.85 17.17
C PHE A 248 -12.62 -10.27 17.29
N ASP A 249 -13.07 -11.14 16.39
CA ASP A 249 -12.56 -12.51 16.32
C ASP A 249 -11.06 -12.50 15.95
N ALA A 250 -10.23 -13.07 16.81
CA ALA A 250 -8.78 -13.12 16.59
C ALA A 250 -8.37 -14.15 15.51
N ASN A 251 -9.28 -15.04 15.11
CA ASN A 251 -9.08 -16.02 14.05
C ASN A 251 -9.57 -15.54 12.68
N GLU A 252 -10.07 -14.30 12.58
CA GLU A 252 -10.47 -13.71 11.31
C GLU A 252 -9.76 -12.38 11.07
N MET A 253 -9.33 -12.14 9.84
CA MET A 253 -8.82 -10.82 9.46
C MET A 253 -9.96 -9.89 9.06
N LEU A 254 -10.24 -8.86 9.86
CA LEU A 254 -11.12 -7.78 9.42
C LEU A 254 -10.39 -6.91 8.39
N LEU A 255 -10.66 -7.17 7.11
CA LEU A 255 -9.99 -6.54 5.97
C LEU A 255 -10.47 -5.11 5.76
N MET A 256 -11.79 -4.90 5.76
CA MET A 256 -12.42 -3.59 5.59
C MET A 256 -13.66 -3.48 6.47
N ASP A 257 -13.86 -2.33 7.10
CA ASP A 257 -15.08 -1.98 7.83
C ASP A 257 -15.62 -0.64 7.35
N TRP A 258 -16.79 -0.66 6.70
CA TRP A 258 -17.46 0.52 6.15
C TRP A 258 -18.59 1.06 7.03
N ARG A 259 -18.81 0.50 8.23
CA ARG A 259 -19.81 1.04 9.16
C ARG A 259 -19.45 2.48 9.52
N ASP A 260 -20.45 3.35 9.53
CA ASP A 260 -20.33 4.77 9.87
C ASP A 260 -21.16 5.17 11.09
N SER A 261 -21.88 4.23 11.72
CA SER A 261 -22.68 4.46 12.94
C SER A 261 -21.88 5.09 14.10
N HIS A 262 -20.58 4.80 14.17
CA HIS A 262 -19.66 5.41 15.15
C HIS A 262 -19.27 6.87 14.85
N LEU A 263 -19.67 7.41 13.70
CA LEU A 263 -19.41 8.80 13.27
C LEU A 263 -20.64 9.70 13.47
N GLU A 264 -21.81 9.16 13.84
CA GLU A 264 -23.07 9.91 13.94
C GLU A 264 -23.05 11.05 14.98
N ASN A 265 -22.14 11.00 15.96
CA ASN A 265 -22.00 12.01 17.00
C ASN A 265 -20.97 13.12 16.68
N GLU A 266 -20.38 13.12 15.48
CA GLU A 266 -19.35 14.09 15.05
C GLU A 266 -19.86 14.94 13.87
N PRO A 267 -20.68 15.98 14.13
CA PRO A 267 -21.44 16.71 13.09
C PRO A 267 -20.58 17.41 12.03
N ASP A 268 -19.34 17.82 12.36
CA ASP A 268 -18.44 18.51 11.42
C ASP A 268 -17.86 17.60 10.32
N ARG A 269 -18.05 16.27 10.40
CA ARG A 269 -17.62 15.31 9.36
C ARG A 269 -18.66 15.00 8.30
N ASN A 270 -19.90 15.51 8.44
CA ASN A 270 -20.98 15.28 7.48
C ASN A 270 -20.83 16.06 6.15
N TYR A 271 -19.92 17.03 6.08
CA TYR A 271 -19.65 17.83 4.86
C TYR A 271 -18.36 17.44 4.13
N ALA A 272 -17.54 16.56 4.70
CA ALA A 272 -16.45 15.94 3.96
C ALA A 272 -17.05 14.85 3.05
N PRO A 273 -16.56 14.64 1.80
CA PRO A 273 -16.96 13.48 1.01
C PRO A 273 -16.77 12.26 1.90
N LYS A 274 -17.89 11.58 2.23
CA LYS A 274 -17.95 10.50 3.24
C LYS A 274 -16.64 9.74 3.23
N ILE A 275 -15.76 10.05 4.19
CA ILE A 275 -14.47 9.39 4.28
C ILE A 275 -14.82 7.97 4.69
N ARG A 276 -14.96 7.10 3.68
CA ARG A 276 -15.21 5.68 3.85
C ARG A 276 -13.94 5.12 4.47
N ASN A 277 -13.89 5.18 5.79
CA ASN A 277 -12.77 4.71 6.60
C ASN A 277 -12.71 3.20 6.51
N SER A 278 -12.13 2.65 5.45
CA SER A 278 -11.66 1.27 5.48
C SER A 278 -10.64 1.11 6.60
N ARG A 279 -11.06 0.51 7.72
CA ARG A 279 -10.13 0.18 8.82
C ARG A 279 -9.61 -1.24 8.62
N LEU A 280 -8.29 -1.36 8.49
CA LEU A 280 -7.59 -2.63 8.58
C LEU A 280 -7.15 -2.80 10.04
N PHE A 281 -7.72 -3.77 10.75
CA PHE A 281 -7.32 -4.06 12.13
C PHE A 281 -6.39 -5.27 12.15
N SER A 282 -5.16 -5.07 12.61
CA SER A 282 -4.26 -6.17 12.98
C SER A 282 -3.69 -5.86 14.36
N THR A 283 -4.18 -6.56 15.38
CA THR A 283 -3.79 -6.36 16.78
C THR A 283 -2.99 -7.54 17.31
N ARG A 284 -2.20 -7.29 18.36
CA ARG A 284 -1.54 -8.33 19.15
C ARG A 284 -2.15 -8.26 20.56
N CYS A 285 -2.89 -9.29 20.97
CA CYS A 285 -3.36 -9.42 22.35
C CYS A 285 -2.23 -9.95 23.24
N ARG A 286 -2.11 -9.43 24.47
CA ARG A 286 -1.27 -10.06 25.50
C ARG A 286 -1.95 -11.34 25.94
N SER A 287 -1.38 -12.50 25.59
CA SER A 287 -1.67 -13.74 26.29
C SER A 287 -0.99 -13.68 27.65
N THR A 288 -1.75 -13.53 28.73
CA THR A 288 -1.25 -13.82 30.08
C THR A 288 -0.91 -15.30 30.16
N PRO A 289 0.31 -15.68 30.60
CA PRO A 289 0.53 -17.05 31.06
C PRO A 289 -0.37 -17.26 32.29
N THR A 290 -1.18 -18.31 32.26
CA THR A 290 -1.88 -18.84 33.44
C THR A 290 -0.91 -19.25 34.53
#